data_AF-A0A347ZPM2-F1
#
_entry.id   AF-A0A347ZPM2-F1
#
_cell.length_a   1.000
_cell.length_b   1.000
_cell.length_c   1.000
_cell.angle_alpha   90.00
_cell.angle_beta   90.00
_cell.angle_gamma   90.00
#
_symmetry.space_group_name_H-M   'P 1'
#
loop_
_entity.id
_entity.type
_entity.pdbx_description
1 polymer ?
#
loop_
_entity_poly.entity_id
_entity_poly.type
_entity_poly.pdbx_seq_one_letter_code
_entity_poly.pdbx_strand_id
1 'polypeptide(L)'
;MDDFLKFRKMITPAIIQILFWIGVAGSVIAALIAMGASFGRYGGGIGTFLGGLLMLVLGPVVVRIYCELLILFFRMNETLTEIKDNLAK
;
A
#
# COMPACT_ATOMS: atom_id res chain seq x y z
N MET A 1 18.34 -24.92 -6.96
CA MET A 1 16.88 -25.00 -7.22
C MET A 1 16.08 -25.42 -5.97
N ASP A 2 16.73 -25.92 -4.91
CA ASP A 2 16.09 -26.32 -3.64
C ASP A 2 15.71 -25.14 -2.71
N ASP A 3 16.30 -23.95 -2.92
CA ASP A 3 16.10 -22.76 -2.06
C ASP A 3 14.81 -21.97 -2.35
N PHE A 4 14.19 -22.17 -3.53
CA PHE A 4 12.90 -21.55 -3.87
C PHE A 4 11.73 -22.24 -3.16
N LEU A 5 11.88 -23.52 -2.77
CA LEU A 5 10.85 -24.29 -2.06
C LEU A 5 10.98 -24.19 -0.54
N LYS A 6 12.10 -23.69 -0.01
CA LYS A 6 12.33 -23.57 1.44
C LYS A 6 11.72 -22.32 2.07
N PHE A 7 11.04 -21.45 1.29
CA PHE A 7 10.44 -20.21 1.83
C PHE A 7 11.43 -19.36 2.67
N ARG A 8 12.74 -19.53 2.44
CA ARG A 8 13.80 -18.93 3.28
C ARG A 8 13.88 -17.42 3.10
N LYS A 9 13.42 -16.94 1.93
CA LYS A 9 13.25 -15.52 1.64
C LYS A 9 11.77 -15.19 1.73
N MET A 10 11.42 -14.23 2.58
CA MET A 10 10.06 -13.70 2.62
C MET A 10 9.78 -13.03 1.26
N ILE A 11 8.96 -13.67 0.42
CA ILE A 11 8.43 -13.07 -0.82
C ILE A 11 7.36 -12.02 -0.48
N THR A 12 6.77 -12.12 0.72
CA THR A 12 5.73 -11.26 1.25
C THR A 12 6.02 -9.75 1.13
N PRO A 13 7.19 -9.22 1.53
CA PRO A 13 7.51 -7.79 1.35
C PRO A 13 7.49 -7.35 -0.12
N ALA A 14 7.92 -8.19 -1.06
CA ALA A 14 7.87 -7.87 -2.49
C ALA A 14 6.44 -7.86 -3.03
N ILE A 15 5.59 -8.79 -2.59
CA ILE A 15 4.16 -8.81 -2.94
C ILE A 15 3.45 -7.55 -2.42
N ILE A 16 3.77 -7.11 -1.20
CA ILE A 16 3.19 -5.89 -0.60
C ILE A 16 3.59 -4.64 -1.42
N GLN A 17 4.80 -4.57 -1.97
CA GLN A 17 5.21 -3.47 -2.85
C GLN A 17 4.38 -3.39 -4.15
N ILE A 18 4.05 -4.54 -4.75
CA ILE A 18 3.20 -4.59 -5.95
C ILE A 18 1.77 -4.17 -5.59
N LEU A 19 1.23 -4.66 -4.47
CA LEU A 19 -0.08 -4.26 -3.97
C LEU A 19 -0.15 -2.77 -3.64
N PHE A 20 0.93 -2.17 -3.12
CA PHE A 20 1.02 -0.73 -2.87
C PHE A 20 0.80 0.07 -4.15
N TRP A 21 1.49 -0.27 -5.23
CA TRP A 21 1.34 0.42 -6.51
C TRP A 21 -0.08 0.29 -7.08
N ILE A 22 -0.69 -0.89 -6.95
CA ILE A 22 -2.09 -1.11 -7.34
C ILE A 22 -3.04 -0.30 -6.47
N GLY A 23 -2.82 -0.25 -5.16
CA GLY A 23 -3.61 0.53 -4.21
C GLY A 23 -3.53 2.04 -4.46
N VAL A 24 -2.33 2.55 -4.75
CA VAL A 24 -2.13 3.95 -5.14
C VAL A 24 -2.84 4.24 -6.46
N ALA A 25 -2.65 3.42 -7.49
CA ALA A 25 -3.34 3.58 -8.76
C ALA A 25 -4.88 3.58 -8.57
N GLY A 26 -5.41 2.65 -7.77
CA GLY A 26 -6.82 2.58 -7.41
C GLY A 26 -7.31 3.84 -6.68
N SER A 27 -6.53 4.36 -5.72
CA SER A 27 -6.89 5.58 -4.99
C SER A 27 -6.93 6.81 -5.91
N VAL A 28 -6.00 6.93 -6.85
CA VAL A 28 -5.96 8.01 -7.84
C VAL A 28 -7.15 7.91 -8.79
N ILE A 29 -7.45 6.71 -9.29
CA ILE A 29 -8.60 6.47 -10.17
C ILE A 29 -9.91 6.79 -9.44
N ALA A 30 -10.08 6.32 -8.21
CA ALA A 30 -11.26 6.59 -7.39
C ALA A 30 -11.45 8.10 -7.14
N ALA A 31 -10.36 8.83 -6.85
CA ALA A 31 -10.40 10.27 -6.69
C ALA A 31 -10.81 10.99 -7.99
N LEU A 32 -10.26 10.58 -9.14
CA LEU A 32 -10.63 11.13 -10.45
C LEU A 32 -12.10 10.86 -10.79
N ILE A 33 -12.62 9.66 -10.49
CA ILE A 33 -14.03 9.32 -10.68
C ILE A 33 -14.92 10.19 -9.78
N ALA A 34 -14.55 10.37 -8.51
CA ALA A 34 -15.29 11.22 -7.58
C ALA A 34 -15.33 12.70 -8.03
N MET A 35 -14.20 13.20 -8.55
CA MET A 35 -14.13 14.55 -9.13
C MET A 35 -14.96 14.66 -10.42
N GLY A 36 -14.94 13.65 -11.29
CA GLY A 36 -15.76 13.61 -12.51
C GLY A 36 -17.27 13.54 -12.21
N ALA A 37 -17.66 12.76 -11.21
CA ALA A 37 -19.06 12.67 -10.75
C ALA A 37 -19.58 14.01 -10.17
N SER A 38 -18.68 14.90 -9.73
CA SER A 38 -19.03 16.22 -9.21
C SER A 38 -19.59 17.17 -10.28
N PHE A 39 -19.29 16.93 -11.57
CA PHE A 39 -19.80 17.72 -12.70
C PHE A 39 -21.16 17.22 -13.22
N GLY A 40 -21.69 16.12 -12.69
CA GLY A 40 -22.98 15.57 -13.09
C GLY A 40 -24.17 16.38 -12.57
N ARG A 41 -25.34 16.21 -13.19
CA ARG A 41 -26.62 16.88 -12.84
C ARG A 41 -27.10 16.61 -11.38
N TYR A 42 -26.49 15.63 -10.71
CA TYR A 42 -26.71 15.21 -9.32
C TYR A 42 -25.44 15.34 -8.44
N GLY A 43 -24.36 15.93 -8.97
CA GLY A 43 -23.09 16.06 -8.28
C GLY A 43 -23.21 17.06 -7.12
N GLY A 44 -22.67 16.72 -5.95
CA GLY A 44 -22.70 17.55 -4.73
C GLY A 44 -21.92 18.86 -4.80
N GLY A 45 -21.71 19.39 -6.02
CA GLY A 45 -21.06 20.66 -6.31
C GLY A 45 -19.61 20.72 -5.84
N ILE A 46 -19.24 21.90 -5.34
CA ILE A 46 -17.89 22.18 -4.82
C ILE A 46 -17.50 21.22 -3.67
N GLY A 47 -18.46 20.73 -2.89
CA GLY A 47 -18.19 19.85 -1.75
C GLY A 47 -17.62 18.48 -2.16
N THR A 48 -18.20 17.86 -3.19
CA THR A 48 -17.70 16.57 -3.71
C THR A 48 -16.40 16.72 -4.48
N PHE A 49 -16.19 17.87 -5.13
CA PHE A 49 -14.93 18.17 -5.81
C PHE A 49 -13.77 18.38 -4.82
N LEU A 50 -13.99 19.16 -3.76
CA LEU A 50 -13.03 19.34 -2.67
C LEU A 50 -12.75 18.01 -1.95
N GLY A 51 -13.79 17.20 -1.70
CA GLY A 51 -13.63 15.86 -1.13
C GLY A 51 -12.79 14.93 -2.01
N GLY A 52 -13.01 14.94 -3.33
CA GLY A 52 -12.19 14.20 -4.30
C GLY A 52 -10.74 14.67 -4.35
N LEU A 53 -10.50 15.98 -4.29
CA LEU A 53 -9.14 16.55 -4.23
C LEU A 53 -8.42 16.19 -2.92
N LEU A 54 -9.12 16.25 -1.79
CA LEU A 54 -8.60 15.83 -0.49
C LEU A 54 -8.25 14.34 -0.50
N MET A 55 -9.12 13.50 -1.09
CA MET A 55 -8.89 12.07 -1.24
C MET A 55 -7.74 11.75 -2.20
N LEU A 56 -7.51 12.58 -3.22
CA LEU A 56 -6.38 12.45 -4.15
C LEU A 56 -5.04 12.65 -3.45
N VAL A 57 -4.97 13.57 -2.48
CA VAL A 57 -3.75 13.85 -1.71
C VAL A 57 -3.62 12.91 -0.51
N LEU A 58 -4.67 12.74 0.28
CA LEU A 58 -4.64 11.89 1.48
C LEU A 58 -4.64 10.40 1.16
N GLY A 59 -5.30 9.96 0.08
CA GLY A 59 -5.41 8.54 -0.29
C GLY A 59 -4.04 7.88 -0.47
N PRO A 60 -3.16 8.39 -1.34
CA PRO A 60 -1.82 7.86 -1.53
C PRO A 60 -0.96 7.94 -0.26
N VAL A 61 -1.13 8.98 0.56
CA VAL A 61 -0.39 9.15 1.83
C VAL A 61 -0.76 8.07 2.83
N VAL A 62 -2.05 7.82 3.04
CA VAL A 62 -2.54 6.76 3.94
C VAL A 62 -2.12 5.38 3.43
N VAL A 63 -2.25 5.12 2.13
CA VAL A 63 -1.81 3.87 1.50
C VAL A 63 -0.30 3.66 1.69
N ARG A 64 0.51 4.73 1.59
CA ARG A 64 1.96 4.67 1.86
C ARG A 64 2.24 4.25 3.30
N ILE A 65 1.64 4.93 4.26
CA ILE A 65 1.88 4.68 5.69
C ILE A 65 1.49 3.24 6.04
N TYR A 66 0.33 2.77 5.58
CA TYR A 66 -0.11 1.40 5.82
C TYR A 66 0.82 0.36 5.20
N CYS A 67 1.22 0.54 3.93
CA CYS A 67 2.13 -0.40 3.27
C CYS A 67 3.52 -0.40 3.91
N GLU A 68 4.04 0.75 4.32
CA GLU A 68 5.33 0.86 4.99
C GLU A 68 5.33 0.17 6.36
N LEU A 69 4.25 0.34 7.15
CA LEU A 69 4.06 -0.40 8.40
C LEU A 69 3.99 -1.92 8.18
N LEU A 70 3.23 -2.38 7.18
CA LEU A 70 3.14 -3.81 6.87
C LEU A 70 4.51 -4.41 6.50
N ILE A 71 5.28 -3.74 5.63
CA ILE A 71 6.63 -4.17 5.26
C ILE A 71 7.56 -4.16 6.47
N LEU A 72 7.46 -3.13 7.32
CA LEU A 72 8.29 -2.98 8.52
C LEU A 72 8.07 -4.14 9.50
N PHE A 73 6.83 -4.58 9.71
CA PHE A 73 6.53 -5.76 10.53
C PHE A 73 7.20 -7.04 10.00
N PHE A 74 7.12 -7.29 8.70
CA PHE A 74 7.79 -8.45 8.09
C PHE A 74 9.32 -8.34 8.20
N ARG A 75 9.87 -7.15 7.97
CA ARG A 75 11.30 -6.89 8.07
C ARG A 75 11.83 -7.09 9.50
N MET A 76 11.09 -6.65 10.51
CA MET A 76 11.42 -6.92 11.91
C MET A 76 11.51 -8.42 12.20
N ASN A 77 10.57 -9.20 11.67
CA ASN A 77 10.55 -10.65 11.88
C ASN A 77 11.75 -11.35 11.19
N GLU A 78 12.14 -10.88 10.00
CA GLU A 78 13.34 -11.33 9.31
C GLU A 78 14.61 -11.03 10.13
N THR A 79 14.77 -9.80 10.63
CA THR A 79 15.90 -9.42 11.48
C THR A 79 15.96 -10.23 12.77
N LEU A 80 14.81 -10.54 13.38
CA LEU A 80 14.75 -11.35 14.60
C LEU A 80 15.14 -12.82 14.34
N THR A 81 14.72 -13.36 13.19
CA THR A 81 15.11 -14.70 12.74
C THR A 81 16.62 -14.77 12.47
N GLU A 82 17.17 -13.72 11.86
CA GLU A 82 18.60 -13.62 11.57
C GLU A 82 19.45 -13.54 12.85
N ILE A 83 19.02 -12.80 13.86
CA ILE A 83 19.69 -12.76 15.18
C ILE A 83 19.68 -14.15 15.84
N LYS A 84 18.56 -14.87 15.77
CA LYS A 84 18.44 -16.23 16.31
C LYS A 84 19.40 -17.20 15.61
N ASP A 85 19.48 -17.18 14.28
CA ASP A 85 20.38 -18.04 13.50
C ASP A 85 21.85 -17.72 13.79
N ASN A 86 22.21 -16.45 13.99
CA ASN A 86 23.57 -16.05 14.36
C ASN A 86 23.95 -16.46 15.79
N LEU A 87 23.00 -16.50 16.72
CA LEU A 87 23.25 -16.94 18.11
C LEU A 87 23.30 -18.47 18.24
N ALA A 88 22.65 -19.20 17.32
CA ALA A 88 22.66 -20.65 17.27
C ALA A 88 23.93 -21.25 16.63
N LYS A 89 24.82 -20.40 16.13
CA LYS A 89 26.07 -20.77 15.44
C LYS A 89 27.28 -20.48 16.32
#